data_AF-A0A6G7ZUT4-F1
#
_entry.id   AF-A0A6G7ZUT4-F1
#
_cell.length_a   1.000
_cell.length_b   1.000
_cell.length_c   1.000
_cell.angle_alpha   90.00
_cell.angle_beta   90.00
_cell.angle_gamma   90.00
#
_symmetry.space_group_name_H-M   'P 1'
#
loop_
_entity.id
_entity.type
_entity.pdbx_description
1 polymer ?
#
loop_
_entity_poly.entity_id
_entity_poly.type
_entity_poly.pdbx_seq_one_letter_code
_entity_poly.pdbx_strand_id
1 'polypeptide(L)'
;MPPRVEQFVNVGSVVGSPTTCMRAGLASDVLANFGKLTIRATGGSMLPAIAPGDLLHFHACMIDDIAPGQVLLVQDGARLVAHRLLHRQDNEMLTQGDALTAPDAPVATHNVLGVLVGQQRGTSTLRHAGGRHWLRRQRAARWLIRRINPIHHLFSRAPLLATLLA
;
A
#
# COMPACT_ATOMS: atom_id res chain seq x y z
N MET A 1 -15.99 6.70 -35.98
CA MET A 1 -15.89 6.97 -34.53
C MET A 1 -16.54 5.81 -33.79
N PRO A 2 -15.79 4.90 -33.14
CA PRO A 2 -16.41 3.92 -32.25
C PRO A 2 -16.46 4.46 -30.81
N PRO A 3 -17.42 4.00 -29.98
CA PRO A 3 -17.59 4.48 -28.61
C PRO A 3 -16.50 3.96 -27.69
N ARG A 4 -16.08 4.82 -26.76
CA ARG A 4 -15.12 4.57 -25.69
C ARG A 4 -15.74 3.59 -24.69
N VAL A 5 -15.31 2.34 -24.69
CA VAL A 5 -15.70 1.35 -23.68
C VAL A 5 -14.86 1.62 -22.43
N GLU A 6 -15.46 2.21 -21.40
CA GLU A 6 -14.87 2.22 -20.06
C GLU A 6 -14.94 0.80 -19.49
N GLN A 7 -13.78 0.12 -19.48
CA GLN A 7 -13.66 -1.20 -18.88
C GLN A 7 -13.50 -1.06 -17.36
N PHE A 8 -14.62 -1.18 -16.65
CA PHE A 8 -14.62 -1.41 -15.21
C PHE A 8 -14.27 -2.88 -14.94
N VAL A 9 -13.01 -3.15 -14.64
CA VAL A 9 -12.58 -4.48 -14.20
C VAL A 9 -12.87 -4.61 -12.70
N ASN A 10 -14.00 -5.23 -12.38
CA ASN A 10 -14.34 -5.63 -11.01
C ASN A 10 -13.64 -6.95 -10.69
N VAL A 11 -12.65 -6.94 -9.79
CA VAL A 11 -11.99 -8.19 -9.38
C VAL A 11 -12.17 -8.43 -7.88
N GLY A 12 -13.23 -9.18 -7.57
CA GLY A 12 -13.47 -9.77 -6.26
C GLY A 12 -12.33 -10.72 -5.85
N SER A 13 -12.05 -10.73 -4.55
CA SER A 13 -10.97 -11.48 -3.91
C SER A 13 -11.27 -12.98 -3.89
N VAL A 14 -10.39 -13.79 -4.48
CA VAL A 14 -10.29 -15.23 -4.20
C VAL A 14 -8.86 -15.54 -3.80
N VAL A 15 -8.74 -16.21 -2.66
CA VAL A 15 -7.51 -16.65 -2.01
C VAL A 15 -6.61 -17.39 -3.01
N GLY A 16 -5.36 -16.96 -3.15
CA GLY A 16 -4.31 -17.67 -3.92
C GLY A 16 -4.55 -17.81 -5.42
N SER A 17 -5.28 -16.88 -6.05
CA SER A 17 -5.64 -16.95 -7.47
C SER A 17 -4.52 -16.45 -8.41
N PRO A 18 -4.36 -17.00 -9.64
CA PRO A 18 -3.48 -16.48 -10.70
C PRO A 18 -3.69 -14.98 -10.99
N THR A 19 -4.85 -14.43 -10.63
CA THR A 19 -5.12 -13.00 -10.73
C THR A 19 -4.25 -12.15 -9.81
N THR A 20 -3.62 -12.72 -8.77
CA THR A 20 -2.76 -11.96 -7.84
C THR A 20 -1.40 -11.68 -8.47
N CYS A 21 -0.75 -12.70 -9.05
CA CYS A 21 0.49 -12.48 -9.80
C CYS A 21 0.26 -11.60 -11.03
N MET A 22 -0.91 -11.74 -11.68
CA MET A 22 -1.28 -10.86 -12.80
C MET A 22 -1.43 -9.39 -12.36
N ARG A 23 -2.00 -9.12 -11.17
CA ARG A 23 -2.08 -7.75 -10.62
C ARG A 23 -0.71 -7.19 -10.28
N ALA A 24 0.16 -7.99 -9.66
CA ALA A 24 1.52 -7.56 -9.33
C ALA A 24 2.33 -7.25 -10.60
N GLY A 25 2.27 -8.13 -11.60
CA GLY A 25 2.87 -7.92 -12.92
C GLY A 25 2.35 -6.66 -13.59
N LEU A 26 1.02 -6.51 -13.69
CA LEU A 26 0.40 -5.32 -14.29
C LEU A 26 0.79 -4.03 -13.56
N ALA A 27 0.84 -4.04 -12.23
CA ALA A 27 1.26 -2.88 -11.45
C ALA A 27 2.72 -2.50 -11.72
N SER A 28 3.60 -3.49 -11.80
CA SER A 28 5.00 -3.31 -12.17
C SER A 28 5.12 -2.71 -13.58
N ASP A 29 4.42 -3.30 -14.57
CA ASP A 29 4.42 -2.84 -15.95
C ASP A 29 3.87 -1.41 -16.09
N VAL A 30 2.81 -1.07 -15.35
CA VAL A 30 2.22 0.27 -15.38
C VAL A 30 3.16 1.29 -14.76
N LEU A 31 3.80 0.98 -13.63
CA LEU A 31 4.79 1.87 -13.02
C LEU A 31 6.02 2.03 -13.90
N ALA A 32 6.52 0.96 -14.51
CA ALA A 32 7.68 0.98 -15.38
C ALA A 32 7.43 1.81 -16.66
N ASN A 33 6.26 1.65 -17.29
CA ASN A 33 5.96 2.28 -18.58
C ASN A 33 5.37 3.68 -18.45
N PHE A 34 4.55 3.94 -17.43
CA PHE A 34 3.84 5.22 -17.28
C PHE A 34 4.36 6.08 -16.12
N GLY A 35 5.20 5.53 -15.23
CA GLY A 35 5.80 6.23 -14.10
C GLY A 35 4.86 6.52 -12.94
N LYS A 36 3.58 6.12 -13.03
CA LYS A 36 2.54 6.43 -12.04
C LYS A 36 1.49 5.35 -11.97
N LEU A 37 1.03 5.05 -10.76
CA LEU A 37 0.02 4.03 -10.49
C LEU A 37 -0.91 4.51 -9.38
N THR A 38 -2.21 4.27 -9.56
CA THR A 38 -3.21 4.46 -8.50
C THR A 38 -3.78 3.12 -8.11
N ILE A 39 -3.71 2.76 -6.83
CA ILE A 39 -4.31 1.54 -6.29
C ILE A 39 -5.18 1.84 -5.08
N ARG A 40 -6.17 0.99 -4.84
CA ARG A 40 -6.99 1.07 -3.64
C ARG A 40 -6.40 0.21 -2.53
N ALA A 41 -6.25 0.77 -1.34
CA ALA A 41 -5.82 0.03 -0.16
C ALA A 41 -6.89 -0.99 0.25
N THR A 42 -6.50 -2.24 0.45
CA THR A 42 -7.42 -3.32 0.86
C THR A 42 -7.11 -3.87 2.25
N GLY A 43 -5.86 -3.73 2.72
CA GLY A 43 -5.40 -4.25 4.01
C GLY A 43 -5.34 -3.20 5.12
N GLY A 44 -5.24 -3.67 6.37
CA GLY A 44 -5.08 -2.84 7.57
C GLY A 44 -3.65 -2.69 8.08
N SER A 45 -2.63 -3.22 7.39
CA SER A 45 -1.23 -3.23 7.88
C SER A 45 -0.64 -1.85 8.08
N MET A 46 -1.18 -0.84 7.39
CA MET A 46 -0.77 0.55 7.47
C MET A 46 -1.69 1.42 8.32
N LEU A 47 -2.61 0.85 9.09
CA LEU A 47 -3.43 1.65 10.01
C LEU A 47 -2.53 2.29 11.09
N PRO A 48 -2.81 3.54 11.50
CA PRO A 48 -3.90 4.42 11.09
C PRO A 48 -3.55 5.31 9.87
N ALA A 49 -2.31 5.22 9.37
CA ALA A 49 -1.80 6.03 8.27
C ALA A 49 -2.62 5.86 6.99
N ILE A 50 -2.86 4.61 6.59
CA ILE A 50 -3.65 4.25 5.42
C ILE A 50 -4.78 3.34 5.90
N ALA A 51 -6.00 3.68 5.50
CA ALA A 51 -7.20 2.93 5.82
C ALA A 51 -7.63 2.11 4.60
N PRO A 52 -8.25 0.93 4.82
CA PRO A 52 -8.93 0.21 3.75
C PRO A 52 -9.89 1.13 3.00
N GLY A 53 -9.83 1.09 1.68
CA GLY A 53 -10.64 1.93 0.80
C GLY A 53 -9.97 3.23 0.35
N ASP A 54 -8.89 3.67 0.98
CA ASP A 54 -8.11 4.84 0.54
C ASP A 54 -7.53 4.60 -0.87
N LEU A 55 -7.53 5.63 -1.71
CA LEU A 55 -6.81 5.60 -2.99
C LEU A 55 -5.39 6.08 -2.78
N LEU A 56 -4.43 5.32 -3.27
CA LEU A 56 -3.00 5.55 -3.10
C LEU A 56 -2.38 5.83 -4.45
N HIS A 57 -1.63 6.91 -4.54
CA HIS A 57 -0.93 7.34 -5.74
C HIS A 57 0.56 7.09 -5.55
N PHE A 58 1.12 6.23 -6.40
CA PHE A 58 2.52 5.87 -6.42
C PHE A 58 3.19 6.41 -7.67
N HIS A 59 4.43 6.84 -7.53
CA HIS A 59 5.31 7.14 -8.65
C HIS A 59 6.48 6.15 -8.69
N ALA A 60 6.93 5.82 -9.89
CA ALA A 60 8.22 5.18 -10.08
C ALA A 60 9.31 6.14 -9.58
N CYS A 61 10.30 5.60 -8.89
CA CYS A 61 11.39 6.37 -8.32
C CYS A 61 12.70 5.60 -8.47
N MET A 62 13.80 6.33 -8.58
CA MET A 62 15.11 5.71 -8.48
C MET A 62 15.37 5.34 -7.02
N ILE A 63 16.05 4.22 -6.81
CA ILE A 63 16.37 3.70 -5.48
C ILE A 63 17.14 4.74 -4.64
N ASP A 64 17.93 5.60 -5.30
CA ASP A 64 18.71 6.66 -4.67
C ASP A 64 17.89 7.85 -4.16
N ASP A 65 16.67 8.04 -4.66
CA ASP A 65 15.76 9.07 -4.18
C ASP A 65 14.93 8.60 -2.98
N ILE A 66 15.03 7.32 -2.62
CA ILE A 66 14.25 6.71 -1.56
C ILE A 66 14.87 7.01 -0.19
N ALA A 67 14.07 7.63 0.68
CA ALA A 67 14.48 8.03 2.02
C ALA A 67 13.69 7.28 3.10
N PRO A 68 14.32 6.93 4.23
CA PRO A 68 13.63 6.39 5.40
C PRO A 68 12.43 7.25 5.82
N GLY A 69 11.32 6.58 6.12
CA GLY A 69 10.05 7.20 6.48
C GLY A 69 9.05 7.34 5.33
N GLN A 70 9.47 7.14 4.07
CA GLN A 70 8.54 7.06 2.93
C GLN A 70 7.76 5.73 2.93
N VAL A 71 6.59 5.71 2.28
CA VAL A 71 5.83 4.47 2.07
C VAL A 71 6.16 3.96 0.67
N LEU A 72 6.64 2.73 0.60
CA LEU A 72 7.05 2.05 -0.62
C LEU A 72 5.98 1.08 -1.05
N LEU A 73 5.76 0.97 -2.36
CA LEU A 73 5.07 -0.16 -2.96
C LEU A 73 6.09 -1.23 -3.27
N VAL A 74 5.93 -2.38 -2.62
CA VAL A 74 6.81 -3.54 -2.74
C VAL A 74 6.03 -4.68 -3.37
N GLN A 75 6.69 -5.41 -4.26
CA GLN A 75 6.24 -6.72 -4.72
C GLN A 75 6.79 -7.81 -3.78
N ASP A 76 5.90 -8.45 -3.04
CA ASP A 76 6.19 -9.63 -2.21
C ASP A 76 5.60 -10.87 -2.89
N GLY A 77 6.42 -11.50 -3.73
CA GLY A 77 5.99 -12.59 -4.61
C GLY A 77 4.84 -12.18 -5.53
N ALA A 78 3.66 -12.73 -5.29
CA ALA A 78 2.44 -12.41 -6.04
C ALA A 78 1.64 -11.23 -5.46
N ARG A 79 2.04 -10.68 -4.31
CA ARG A 79 1.30 -9.64 -3.59
C ARG A 79 1.95 -8.28 -3.77
N LEU A 80 1.12 -7.25 -3.77
CA LEU A 80 1.54 -5.86 -3.67
C LEU A 80 1.32 -5.38 -2.25
N VAL A 81 2.39 -4.88 -1.63
CA VAL A 81 2.39 -4.48 -0.23
C VAL A 81 2.90 -3.05 -0.14
N ALA A 82 2.15 -2.17 0.53
CA ALA A 82 2.55 -0.79 0.75
C ALA A 82 3.01 -0.63 2.20
N HIS A 83 4.31 -0.52 2.47
CA HIS A 83 4.86 -0.42 3.83
C HIS A 83 5.87 0.72 3.97
N ARG A 84 6.09 1.18 5.20
CA ARG A 84 7.00 2.29 5.48
C ARG A 84 8.44 1.81 5.49
N LEU A 85 9.32 2.48 4.76
CA LEU A 85 10.76 2.25 4.85
C LEU A 85 11.27 2.70 6.21
N LEU A 86 11.89 1.78 6.95
CA LEU A 86 12.58 2.08 8.20
C LEU A 86 14.04 2.41 7.96
N HIS A 87 14.71 1.59 7.15
CA HIS A 87 16.14 1.69 6.90
C HIS A 87 16.48 1.06 5.55
N ARG A 88 17.52 1.60 4.91
CA ARG A 88 18.12 1.08 3.67
C ARG A 88 19.51 0.55 4.01
N GLN A 89 19.81 -0.69 3.60
CA GLN A 89 21.12 -1.30 3.71
C GLN A 89 21.53 -1.76 2.31
N ASP A 90 22.46 -1.05 1.66
CA ASP A 90 22.95 -1.34 0.31
C ASP A 90 21.86 -1.79 -0.69
N ASN A 91 21.68 -3.10 -0.86
CA ASN A 91 20.74 -3.74 -1.80
C ASN A 91 19.43 -4.22 -1.17
N GLU A 92 19.23 -3.99 0.12
CA GLU A 92 18.07 -4.40 0.87
C GLU A 92 17.38 -3.21 1.57
N MET A 93 16.06 -3.32 1.67
CA MET A 93 15.22 -2.35 2.33
C MET A 93 14.43 -3.02 3.43
N LEU A 94 14.51 -2.44 4.63
CA LEU A 94 13.71 -2.89 5.75
C LEU A 94 12.43 -2.06 5.81
N THR A 95 11.31 -2.68 5.47
CA THR A 95 9.98 -2.05 5.55
C THR A 95 9.21 -2.54 6.77
N GLN A 96 8.23 -1.75 7.19
CA GLN A 96 7.28 -2.15 8.23
C GLN A 96 5.93 -1.48 8.01
N GLY A 97 4.85 -2.27 8.09
CA GLY A 97 3.50 -1.74 8.20
C GLY A 97 3.30 -0.96 9.51
N ASP A 98 2.66 0.21 9.47
CA ASP A 98 2.50 1.06 10.67
C ASP A 98 1.69 0.39 11.81
N ALA A 99 0.85 -0.60 11.49
CA ALA A 99 0.10 -1.40 12.46
C ALA A 99 0.85 -2.68 12.91
N LEU A 100 1.92 -3.06 12.21
CA LEU A 100 2.69 -4.27 12.52
C LEU A 100 3.64 -4.03 13.70
N THR A 101 3.88 -5.06 14.50
CA THR A 101 4.76 -4.99 15.68
C THR A 101 6.22 -5.24 15.36
N ALA A 102 6.50 -5.94 14.26
CA ALA A 102 7.84 -6.27 13.78
C ALA A 102 8.03 -5.79 12.34
N PRO A 103 9.27 -5.48 11.92
CA PRO A 103 9.61 -5.26 10.53
C PRO A 103 9.32 -6.48 9.65
N ASP A 104 9.12 -6.23 8.36
CA ASP A 104 9.04 -7.29 7.37
C ASP A 104 10.42 -7.92 7.13
N ALA A 105 10.45 -9.03 6.38
CA ALA A 105 11.71 -9.54 5.86
C ALA A 105 12.40 -8.48 4.97
N PRO A 106 13.75 -8.44 4.93
CA PRO A 106 14.47 -7.55 4.03
C PRO A 106 14.00 -7.71 2.59
N VAL A 107 13.69 -6.59 1.96
CA VAL A 107 13.17 -6.52 0.59
C VAL A 107 14.31 -6.09 -0.32
N ALA A 108 14.62 -6.89 -1.34
CA ALA A 108 15.60 -6.50 -2.34
C ALA A 108 15.14 -5.24 -3.09
N THR A 109 16.07 -4.34 -3.42
CA THR A 109 15.78 -3.06 -4.09
C THR A 109 14.98 -3.21 -5.38
N HIS A 110 15.19 -4.29 -6.14
CA HIS A 110 14.45 -4.57 -7.39
C HIS A 110 12.97 -4.92 -7.18
N ASN A 111 12.58 -5.32 -5.96
CA ASN A 111 11.18 -5.57 -5.62
C ASN A 111 10.43 -4.30 -5.23
N VAL A 112 11.12 -3.15 -5.18
CA VAL A 112 10.51 -1.85 -4.91
C VAL A 112 10.04 -1.25 -6.22
N LEU A 113 8.72 -1.10 -6.36
CA LEU A 113 8.09 -0.61 -7.59
C LEU A 113 7.95 0.92 -7.60
N GLY A 114 7.79 1.54 -6.43
CA GLY A 114 7.61 2.99 -6.35
C GLY A 114 7.34 3.52 -4.95
N VAL A 115 7.21 4.84 -4.85
CA VAL A 115 6.97 5.58 -3.60
C VAL A 115 5.59 6.23 -3.62
N LEU A 116 4.92 6.22 -2.47
CA LEU A 116 3.64 6.90 -2.27
C LEU A 116 3.84 8.41 -2.28
N VAL A 117 3.17 9.10 -3.21
CA VAL A 117 3.20 10.57 -3.36
C VAL A 117 1.90 11.24 -2.94
N GLY A 118 0.80 10.48 -2.88
CA GLY A 118 -0.51 11.00 -2.53
C GLY A 118 -1.46 9.92 -2.03
N GLN A 119 -2.43 10.34 -1.23
CA GLN A 119 -3.47 9.49 -0.69
C GLN A 119 -4.79 10.26 -0.73
N GLN A 120 -5.88 9.60 -1.07
CA GLN A 120 -7.22 10.15 -0.96
C GLN A 120 -8.06 9.30 -0.02
N ARG A 121 -8.66 9.95 0.98
CA ARG A 121 -9.60 9.36 1.94
C ARG A 121 -10.93 10.07 1.82
N GLY A 122 -11.93 9.38 1.26
CA GLY A 122 -13.20 10.01 0.90
C GLY A 122 -12.98 11.18 -0.09
N THR A 123 -13.35 12.39 0.32
CA THR A 123 -13.15 13.63 -0.44
C THR A 123 -11.85 14.37 -0.10
N SER A 124 -11.11 13.91 0.90
CA SER A 124 -9.89 14.57 1.36
C SER A 124 -8.65 14.02 0.65
N THR A 125 -7.86 14.91 0.04
CA THR A 125 -6.54 14.56 -0.52
C THR A 125 -5.43 14.90 0.47
N LEU A 126 -4.64 13.89 0.82
CA LEU A 126 -3.45 14.00 1.64
C LEU A 126 -2.23 13.87 0.72
N ARG A 127 -1.41 14.92 0.65
CA ARG A 127 -0.15 14.87 -0.08
C ARG A 127 0.93 14.25 0.80
N HIS A 128 1.58 13.21 0.28
CA HIS A 128 2.75 12.61 0.91
C HIS A 128 3.98 13.30 0.30
N ALA A 129 4.24 14.53 0.75
CA ALA A 129 5.51 15.18 0.48
C ALA A 129 6.55 14.47 1.34
N GLY A 130 7.44 13.70 0.71
CA GLY A 130 8.43 12.83 1.35
C GLY A 130 9.36 13.56 2.32
N GLY A 131 8.90 13.77 3.55
CA GLY A 131 9.63 14.56 4.53
C GLY A 131 9.30 14.23 5.98
N ARG A 132 10.35 14.31 6.81
CA ARG A 132 10.42 14.01 8.26
C ARG A 132 9.35 14.69 9.13
N HIS A 133 8.60 15.66 8.62
CA HIS A 133 7.61 16.46 9.35
C HIS A 133 6.35 15.68 9.74
N TRP A 134 6.05 14.55 9.08
CA TRP A 134 4.87 13.75 9.39
C TRP A 134 5.05 12.79 10.59
N LEU A 135 6.30 12.55 11.01
CA LEU A 135 6.64 11.70 12.17
C LEU A 135 6.09 12.23 13.50
N ARG A 136 5.79 13.53 13.64
CA ARG A 136 5.44 14.11 14.95
C ARG A 136 4.00 13.83 15.39
N ARG A 137 3.04 13.73 14.46
CA ARG A 137 1.62 13.46 14.81
C ARG A 137 1.30 11.99 14.98
N GLN A 138 2.17 11.09 14.49
CA GLN A 138 1.88 9.66 14.48
C GLN A 138 2.54 8.82 15.57
N ARG A 139 3.57 9.33 16.27
CA ARG A 139 4.20 8.57 17.36
C ARG A 139 3.21 8.25 18.49
N ALA A 140 2.34 9.19 18.83
CA ALA A 140 1.31 8.99 19.86
C ALA A 140 0.22 7.99 19.41
N ALA A 141 -0.24 8.10 18.16
CA ALA A 141 -1.22 7.18 17.59
C ALA A 141 -0.66 5.75 17.43
N ARG A 142 0.62 5.62 17.04
CA ARG A 142 1.35 4.34 17.01
C ARG A 142 1.42 3.68 18.39
N TRP A 143 1.66 4.47 19.45
CA TRP A 143 1.68 3.95 20.82
C TRP A 143 0.29 3.48 21.28
N LEU A 144 -0.76 4.26 20.99
CA LEU A 144 -2.12 3.95 21.43
C LEU A 144 -2.67 2.67 20.77
N ILE A 145 -2.39 2.46 19.49
CA ILE A 145 -2.82 1.25 18.75
C ILE A 145 -1.96 0.03 19.17
N ARG A 146 -0.67 0.21 19.49
CA ARG A 146 0.19 -0.88 19.98
C ARG A 146 -0.22 -1.41 21.36
N ARG A 147 -0.96 -0.61 22.15
CA ARG A 147 -1.46 -0.98 23.48
C ARG A 147 -2.77 -1.77 23.43
N ILE A 148 -3.47 -1.77 22.30
CA ILE A 148 -4.77 -2.42 22.13
C ILE A 148 -4.72 -3.28 20.86
N ASN A 149 -4.27 -4.53 20.96
CA ASN A 149 -4.37 -5.50 19.85
C ASN A 149 -4.77 -6.88 20.43
N PRO A 150 -5.54 -7.71 19.71
CA PRO A 150 -5.24 -8.05 18.32
C PRO A 150 -6.44 -8.00 17.36
N ILE A 151 -6.35 -7.26 16.25
CA ILE A 151 -7.20 -7.49 15.07
C ILE A 151 -6.33 -7.75 13.84
N HIS A 152 -5.68 -8.92 13.83
CA HIS A 152 -5.27 -9.60 12.59
C HIS A 152 -6.13 -10.84 12.29
N HIS A 153 -7.12 -11.16 13.14
CA HIS A 153 -7.95 -12.36 12.97
C HIS A 153 -9.40 -12.11 12.50
N LEU A 154 -9.87 -10.86 12.39
CA LEU A 154 -11.27 -10.59 12.04
C LEU A 154 -11.53 -10.24 10.56
N PHE A 155 -10.50 -10.11 9.71
CA PHE A 155 -10.70 -9.70 8.30
C PHE A 155 -10.59 -10.83 7.26
N SER A 156 -10.45 -12.09 7.68
CA SER A 156 -10.46 -13.26 6.78
C SER A 156 -11.75 -14.07 6.80
N ARG A 157 -12.81 -13.63 7.52
CA ARG A 157 -14.11 -14.32 7.57
C ARG A 157 -15.30 -13.36 7.73
N ALA A 158 -15.70 -12.70 6.64
CA ALA A 158 -17.11 -12.32 6.37
C ALA A 158 -17.24 -11.59 5.03
N PRO A 159 -17.38 -12.28 3.89
CA PRO A 159 -18.11 -11.72 2.77
C PRO A 159 -19.59 -12.02 3.06
N LEU A 160 -20.33 -11.10 3.66
CA LEU A 160 -21.81 -11.03 3.63
C LEU A 160 -22.24 -10.01 4.70
N LEU A 161 -22.54 -8.80 4.24
CA LEU A 161 -23.53 -7.83 4.77
C LEU A 161 -23.18 -6.44 4.20
N ALA A 162 -23.14 -6.34 2.87
CA ALA A 162 -23.11 -5.08 2.14
C ALA A 162 -24.32 -4.96 1.19
N THR A 163 -25.44 -5.55 1.59
CA THR A 163 -26.73 -5.47 0.88
C THR A 163 -27.85 -5.46 1.90
N LEU A 164 -28.08 -4.31 2.55
CA LEU A 164 -29.38 -3.86 3.05
C LEU A 164 -29.14 -2.55 3.81
N LEU A 165 -29.17 -1.44 3.08
CA LEU A 165 -29.66 -0.12 3.49
C LEU A 165 -29.66 0.78 2.23
N ALA A 166 -30.50 0.37 1.29
CA ALA A 166 -31.14 1.22 0.30
C ALA A 166 -32.63 0.86 0.35
#